data_AF-A0A7S3DWH2-F1
#
_entry.id   AF-A0A7S3DWH2-F1
#
_cell.length_a   1.000
_cell.length_b   1.000
_cell.length_c   1.000
_cell.angle_alpha   90.00
_cell.angle_beta   90.00
_cell.angle_gamma   90.00
#
_symmetry.space_group_name_H-M   'P 1'
#
loop_
_entity.id
_entity.type
_entity.pdbx_description
1 polymer ?
#
loop_
_entity_poly.entity_id
_entity_poly.type
_entity_poly.pdbx_seq_one_letter_code
_entity_poly.pdbx_strand_id
1 'polypeptide(L)'
;MSSEKSLELLERTRKVMKAEQKLTALLEKVEPWIAAAPGHHSSTIRDHYGNRVRPIPTNMDQVEVILAMARNWASKTSAPAGWDPSAPVIGFATPNPLPHQLRGGALAALQLERATTQKYRESQQRQEEQESKARKLAQEEQAAKQQKQQEMEQKKGGEAADALNPKKRMRPGDETVRRPPPPPQQQRPQQRAPSAEAVTMNLSDSSSEEDDDDDDSD
;
A
#
# COMPACT_ATOMS: atom_id res chain seq x y z
N MET A 1 -87.63 13.64 25.20
CA MET A 1 -86.26 14.20 25.07
C MET A 1 -85.14 13.34 25.69
N SER A 2 -85.39 12.10 26.13
CA SER A 2 -84.34 11.20 26.63
C SER A 2 -83.72 10.28 25.56
N SER A 3 -84.42 10.07 24.44
CA SER A 3 -84.00 9.14 23.39
C SER A 3 -82.82 9.68 22.55
N GLU A 4 -82.85 10.97 22.20
CA GLU A 4 -81.80 11.61 21.37
C GLU A 4 -80.43 11.57 22.05
N LYS A 5 -80.37 11.88 23.35
CA LYS A 5 -79.14 11.79 24.15
C LYS A 5 -78.60 10.36 24.24
N SER A 6 -79.48 9.36 24.28
CA SER A 6 -79.07 7.95 24.28
C SER A 6 -78.51 7.51 22.92
N LEU A 7 -79.07 8.01 21.82
CA LEU A 7 -78.57 7.75 20.46
C LEU A 7 -77.20 8.40 20.22
N GLU A 8 -77.01 9.65 20.67
CA GLU A 8 -75.70 10.33 20.58
C GLU A 8 -74.61 9.59 21.37
N LEU A 9 -74.94 9.06 22.56
CA LEU A 9 -74.01 8.28 23.36
C LEU A 9 -73.63 6.96 22.66
N LEU A 10 -74.59 6.29 22.03
CA LEU A 10 -74.35 5.08 21.23
C LEU A 10 -73.50 5.38 20.00
N GLU A 11 -73.70 6.52 19.34
CA GLU A 11 -72.84 6.93 18.22
C GLU A 11 -71.42 7.24 18.67
N ARG A 12 -71.26 7.90 19.82
CA ARG A 12 -69.94 8.23 20.37
C ARG A 12 -69.17 6.97 20.77
N THR A 13 -69.83 6.03 21.43
CA THR A 13 -69.22 4.74 21.78
C THR A 13 -68.84 3.94 20.53
N ARG A 14 -69.69 3.94 19.50
CA ARG A 14 -69.37 3.32 18.20
C ARG A 14 -68.17 3.99 17.51
N LYS A 15 -68.02 5.31 17.61
CA LYS A 15 -66.85 6.04 17.08
C LYS A 15 -65.57 5.67 17.83
N VAL A 16 -65.63 5.58 19.16
CA VAL A 16 -64.48 5.15 19.99
C VAL A 16 -64.09 3.71 19.66
N MET A 17 -65.04 2.79 19.59
CA MET A 17 -64.77 1.40 19.20
C MET A 17 -64.09 1.30 17.83
N LYS A 18 -64.55 2.08 16.84
CA LYS A 18 -63.92 2.11 15.51
C LYS A 18 -62.52 2.71 15.54
N ALA A 19 -62.25 3.67 16.43
CA ALA A 19 -60.92 4.25 16.59
C ALA A 19 -59.95 3.23 17.23
N GLU A 20 -60.39 2.53 18.28
CA GLU A 20 -59.63 1.44 18.91
C GLU A 20 -59.31 0.33 17.90
N GLN A 21 -60.30 -0.13 17.13
CA GLN A 21 -60.08 -1.16 16.10
C GLN A 21 -59.05 -0.72 15.04
N LYS A 22 -59.09 0.55 14.63
CA LYS A 22 -58.10 1.10 13.67
C LYS A 22 -56.72 1.23 14.29
N LEU A 23 -56.63 1.61 15.57
CA LEU A 23 -55.36 1.68 16.29
C LEU A 23 -54.73 0.29 16.40
N THR A 24 -55.50 -0.73 16.76
CA THR A 24 -55.03 -2.11 16.81
C THR A 24 -54.54 -2.60 15.44
N ALA A 25 -55.29 -2.34 14.37
CA ALA A 25 -54.89 -2.73 13.01
C ALA A 25 -53.61 -2.01 12.54
N LEU A 26 -53.40 -0.77 12.97
CA LEU A 26 -52.14 -0.04 12.71
C LEU A 26 -50.98 -0.62 13.52
N LEU A 27 -51.22 -0.98 14.78
CA LEU A 27 -50.19 -1.61 15.61
C LEU A 27 -49.76 -2.96 15.04
N GLU A 28 -50.69 -3.82 14.62
CA GLU A 28 -50.37 -5.11 13.97
C GLU A 28 -49.56 -4.92 12.67
N LYS A 29 -49.84 -3.85 11.91
CA LYS A 29 -49.11 -3.56 10.67
C LYS A 29 -47.69 -3.01 10.93
N VAL A 30 -47.50 -2.30 12.04
CA VAL A 30 -46.22 -1.68 12.42
C VAL A 30 -45.38 -2.62 13.31
N GLU A 31 -45.98 -3.59 13.99
CA GLU A 31 -45.32 -4.61 14.80
C GLU A 31 -44.14 -5.30 14.09
N PRO A 32 -44.25 -5.78 12.83
CA PRO A 32 -43.12 -6.39 12.15
C PRO A 32 -41.98 -5.40 11.85
N TRP A 33 -42.26 -4.09 11.75
CA TRP A 33 -41.24 -3.05 11.55
C TRP A 33 -40.51 -2.71 12.85
N ILE A 34 -41.20 -2.84 13.99
CA ILE A 34 -40.62 -2.66 15.33
C ILE A 34 -39.82 -3.92 15.74
N ALA A 35 -40.28 -5.12 15.38
CA ALA A 35 -39.65 -6.39 15.72
C ALA A 35 -38.47 -6.77 14.79
N ALA A 36 -38.47 -6.33 13.53
CA ALA A 36 -37.38 -6.60 12.58
C ALA A 36 -36.19 -5.63 12.70
N ALA A 37 -36.24 -4.65 13.60
CA ALA A 37 -35.08 -3.86 13.95
C ALA A 37 -34.07 -4.76 14.71
N PRO A 38 -32.81 -4.88 14.25
CA PRO A 38 -31.85 -5.78 14.85
C PRO A 38 -31.49 -5.26 16.24
N GLY A 39 -32.08 -5.85 17.28
CA GLY A 39 -31.79 -5.51 18.68
C GLY A 39 -32.91 -5.68 19.70
N HIS A 40 -34.13 -6.07 19.31
CA HIS A 40 -35.23 -6.24 20.27
C HIS A 40 -35.72 -7.68 20.40
N HIS A 41 -35.00 -8.45 21.21
CA HIS A 41 -35.57 -9.62 21.88
C HIS A 41 -35.73 -9.29 23.36
N SER A 42 -36.99 -9.08 23.74
CA SER A 42 -37.57 -9.25 25.07
C SER A 42 -36.74 -8.75 26.26
N SER A 43 -36.96 -7.49 26.62
CA SER A 43 -37.04 -7.16 28.05
C SER A 43 -38.16 -6.14 28.25
N THR A 44 -39.30 -6.67 28.69
CA THR A 44 -40.28 -5.90 29.44
C THR A 44 -39.58 -5.27 30.63
N ILE A 45 -39.37 -3.95 30.58
CA ILE A 45 -39.56 -2.97 31.67
C ILE A 45 -38.99 -1.64 31.18
N ARG A 46 -39.90 -0.71 30.86
CA ARG A 46 -39.79 0.74 31.10
C ARG A 46 -38.37 1.34 31.15
N ASP A 47 -37.71 1.49 30.03
CA ASP A 47 -36.68 2.53 29.88
C ASP A 47 -37.31 3.73 29.17
N HIS A 48 -37.98 4.55 29.98
CA HIS A 48 -38.29 5.93 29.63
C HIS A 48 -36.96 6.68 29.39
N TYR A 49 -36.95 7.55 28.36
CA TYR A 49 -35.86 8.47 27.95
C TYR A 49 -34.81 7.91 26.96
N GLY A 50 -35.18 7.94 25.67
CA GLY A 50 -34.41 8.55 24.57
C GLY A 50 -32.96 8.14 24.32
N ASN A 51 -32.67 7.64 23.11
CA ASN A 51 -31.37 7.73 22.45
C ASN A 51 -30.15 7.51 23.37
N ARG A 52 -30.05 6.36 24.05
CA ARG A 52 -28.76 5.96 24.62
C ARG A 52 -27.86 5.51 23.48
N VAL A 53 -27.04 6.44 22.98
CA VAL A 53 -26.06 6.22 21.89
C VAL A 53 -25.00 5.16 22.25
N ARG A 54 -24.94 4.67 23.51
CA ARG A 54 -23.99 3.64 23.93
C ARG A 54 -24.58 2.72 24.99
N PRO A 55 -24.20 1.42 24.99
CA PRO A 55 -24.54 0.51 26.08
C PRO A 55 -23.96 1.04 27.39
N ILE A 56 -24.76 0.99 28.45
CA ILE A 56 -24.29 1.22 29.82
C ILE A 56 -23.35 0.06 30.16
N PRO A 57 -22.15 0.31 30.71
CA PRO A 57 -21.26 -0.77 31.12
C PRO A 57 -21.96 -1.67 32.14
N THR A 58 -21.90 -2.98 31.91
CA THR A 58 -22.62 -3.98 32.72
C THR A 58 -21.78 -4.49 33.88
N ASN A 59 -20.46 -4.39 33.78
CA ASN A 59 -19.49 -4.90 34.75
C ASN A 59 -18.46 -3.83 35.14
N MET A 60 -17.86 -3.96 36.32
CA MET A 60 -16.84 -3.00 36.78
C MET A 60 -15.57 -3.00 35.93
N ASP A 61 -15.11 -4.15 35.44
CA ASP A 61 -13.96 -4.24 34.55
C ASP A 61 -14.14 -3.39 33.28
N GLN A 62 -15.38 -3.32 32.75
CA GLN A 62 -15.69 -2.49 31.59
C GLN A 62 -15.61 -0.99 31.93
N VAL A 63 -16.05 -0.59 33.12
CA VAL A 63 -15.95 0.80 33.59
C VAL A 63 -14.49 1.22 33.67
N GLU A 64 -13.62 0.37 34.22
CA GLU A 64 -12.19 0.65 34.32
C GLU A 64 -11.53 0.80 32.95
N VAL A 65 -11.82 -0.10 32.01
CA VAL A 65 -11.33 -0.04 30.63
C VAL A 65 -11.80 1.24 29.93
N ILE A 66 -13.08 1.59 30.05
CA ILE A 66 -13.66 2.79 29.44
C ILE A 66 -13.01 4.06 30.02
N LEU A 67 -12.87 4.14 31.35
CA LEU A 67 -12.23 5.28 32.01
C LEU A 67 -10.75 5.39 31.65
N ALA A 68 -10.02 4.28 31.56
CA ALA A 68 -8.62 4.26 31.13
C ALA A 68 -8.47 4.75 29.68
N MET A 69 -9.32 4.26 28.77
CA MET A 69 -9.33 4.68 27.38
C MET A 69 -9.68 6.17 27.25
N ALA A 70 -10.69 6.64 27.99
CA ALA A 70 -11.10 8.04 28.00
C ALA A 70 -9.99 8.96 28.52
N ARG A 71 -9.28 8.58 29.59
CA ARG A 71 -8.13 9.33 30.11
C ARG A 71 -7.00 9.40 29.06
N ASN A 72 -6.69 8.30 28.39
CA ASN A 72 -5.66 8.25 27.36
C ASN A 72 -6.00 9.16 26.17
N TRP A 73 -7.27 9.13 25.73
CA TRP A 73 -7.76 10.01 24.68
C TRP A 73 -7.71 11.48 25.09
N ALA A 74 -8.21 11.81 26.30
CA ALA A 74 -8.16 13.17 26.82
C ALA A 74 -6.73 13.71 26.87
N SER A 75 -5.78 12.95 27.42
CA SER A 75 -4.38 13.39 27.51
C SER A 75 -3.73 13.62 26.14
N LYS A 76 -4.20 12.94 25.10
CA LYS A 76 -3.65 13.04 23.74
C LYS A 76 -4.29 14.15 22.92
N THR A 77 -5.58 14.40 23.10
CA THR A 77 -6.36 15.32 22.26
C THR A 77 -6.71 16.63 22.94
N SER A 78 -6.47 16.78 24.25
CA SER A 78 -6.63 18.05 24.95
C SER A 78 -5.28 18.74 25.11
N ALA A 79 -5.26 20.04 24.85
CA ALA A 79 -4.14 20.87 25.26
C ALA A 79 -4.14 20.95 26.79
N PRO A 80 -2.98 20.81 27.47
CA PRO A 80 -2.90 21.00 28.91
C PRO A 80 -3.49 22.34 29.35
N ALA A 81 -4.14 22.35 30.50
CA ALA A 81 -4.73 23.57 31.04
C ALA A 81 -3.64 24.65 31.21
N GLY A 82 -3.84 25.82 30.58
CA GLY A 82 -2.86 26.92 30.60
C GLY A 82 -1.74 26.84 29.56
N TRP A 83 -1.86 25.96 28.56
CA TRP A 83 -0.89 25.86 27.46
C TRP A 83 -0.85 27.14 26.59
N ASP A 84 0.34 27.65 26.31
CA ASP A 84 0.59 28.76 25.38
C ASP A 84 0.55 28.28 23.92
N PRO A 85 -0.40 28.74 23.08
CA PRO A 85 -0.54 28.26 21.70
C PRO A 85 0.66 28.55 20.80
N SER A 86 1.58 29.43 21.22
CA SER A 86 2.82 29.71 20.50
C SER A 86 3.93 28.68 20.76
N ALA A 87 3.82 27.89 21.84
CA ALA A 87 4.78 26.86 22.20
C ALA A 87 4.47 25.52 21.49
N PRO A 88 5.47 24.82 20.94
CA PRO A 88 5.27 23.56 20.23
C PRO A 88 4.78 22.45 21.17
N VAL A 89 3.63 21.84 20.84
CA VAL A 89 2.99 20.80 21.66
C VAL A 89 3.64 19.44 21.44
N ILE A 90 4.58 19.09 22.31
CA ILE A 90 5.19 17.75 22.33
C ILE A 90 4.18 16.77 22.95
N GLY A 91 3.68 15.83 22.15
CA GLY A 91 2.81 14.74 22.63
C GLY A 91 1.31 14.92 22.37
N PHE A 92 0.89 16.01 21.71
CA PHE A 92 -0.48 16.15 21.22
C PHE A 92 -0.69 15.23 20.01
N ALA A 93 -1.56 14.24 20.14
CA ALA A 93 -2.02 13.47 19.01
C ALA A 93 -3.31 14.11 18.52
N THR A 94 -3.22 14.80 17.38
CA THR A 94 -4.40 15.29 16.69
C THR A 94 -5.36 14.13 16.43
N PRO A 95 -6.68 14.34 16.51
CA PRO A 95 -7.68 13.29 16.31
C PRO A 95 -7.55 12.58 14.94
N ASN A 96 -6.95 13.25 13.96
CA ASN A 96 -6.45 12.63 12.72
C ASN A 96 -4.92 12.63 12.77
N PRO A 97 -4.23 11.48 12.59
CA PRO A 97 -2.77 11.46 12.57
C PRO A 97 -2.20 12.43 11.54
N LEU A 98 -1.19 13.20 11.94
CA LEU A 98 -0.56 14.16 11.04
C LEU A 98 0.20 13.44 9.91
N PRO A 99 0.37 14.07 8.72
CA PRO A 99 1.06 13.44 7.60
C PRO A 99 2.45 12.91 7.94
N HIS A 100 3.21 13.58 8.81
CA HIS A 100 4.53 13.12 9.23
C HIS A 100 4.46 11.89 10.17
N GLN A 101 3.40 11.76 10.98
CA GLN A 101 3.17 10.58 11.82
C GLN A 101 2.80 9.36 10.96
N LEU A 102 2.10 9.57 9.85
CA LEU A 102 1.83 8.52 8.87
C LEU A 102 3.11 8.09 8.14
N ARG A 103 3.91 9.06 7.68
CA ARG A 103 5.17 8.80 6.95
C ARG A 103 6.27 8.19 7.82
N GLY A 104 6.38 8.62 9.07
CA GLY A 104 7.33 8.09 10.05
C GLY A 104 6.78 6.92 10.85
N GLY A 105 5.52 6.53 10.62
CA GLY A 105 4.86 5.47 11.35
C GLY A 105 5.34 4.08 10.92
N ALA A 106 5.03 3.09 11.75
CA ALA A 106 5.40 1.68 11.51
C ALA A 106 4.88 1.15 10.16
N LEU A 107 3.69 1.59 9.73
CA LEU A 107 3.10 1.19 8.45
C LEU A 107 3.93 1.65 7.25
N ALA A 108 4.37 2.92 7.25
CA ALA A 108 5.20 3.45 6.17
C ALA A 108 6.59 2.80 6.17
N ALA A 109 7.16 2.54 7.35
CA ALA A 109 8.44 1.81 7.47
C ALA A 109 8.35 0.40 6.87
N LEU A 110 7.27 -0.34 7.17
CA LEU A 110 7.03 -1.68 6.63
C LEU A 110 6.83 -1.65 5.11
N GLN A 111 6.11 -0.65 4.59
CA GLN A 111 5.95 -0.47 3.14
C GLN A 111 7.30 -0.20 2.46
N LEU A 112 8.16 0.63 3.07
CA LEU A 112 9.49 0.91 2.56
C LEU A 112 10.37 -0.35 2.58
N GLU A 113 10.35 -1.11 3.67
CA GLU A 113 11.04 -2.40 3.77
C GLU A 113 10.59 -3.38 2.67
N ARG A 114 9.27 -3.49 2.45
CA ARG A 114 8.72 -4.30 1.36
C ARG A 114 9.18 -3.84 -0.02
N ALA A 115 9.21 -2.53 -0.26
CA ALA A 115 9.69 -1.99 -1.53
C ALA A 115 11.19 -2.22 -1.74
N THR A 116 12.02 -2.08 -0.69
CA THR A 116 13.46 -2.35 -0.79
C THR A 116 13.77 -3.82 -1.03
N THR A 117 13.07 -4.73 -0.34
CA THR A 117 13.23 -6.17 -0.53
C THR A 117 12.78 -6.62 -1.92
N GLN A 118 11.72 -6.03 -2.46
CA GLN A 118 11.29 -6.27 -3.84
C GLN A 118 12.35 -5.81 -4.85
N LYS A 119 12.88 -4.58 -4.73
CA LYS A 119 13.95 -4.08 -5.60
C LYS A 119 15.21 -4.95 -5.53
N TYR A 120 15.56 -5.43 -4.35
CA TYR A 120 16.71 -6.31 -4.18
C TYR A 120 16.50 -7.64 -4.91
N ARG A 121 15.30 -8.24 -4.82
CA ARG A 121 14.95 -9.46 -5.55
C ARG A 121 15.00 -9.27 -7.06
N GLU A 122 14.43 -8.18 -7.56
CA GLU A 122 14.48 -7.85 -9.00
C GLU A 122 15.92 -7.66 -9.49
N SER A 123 16.77 -6.98 -8.70
CA SER A 123 18.18 -6.81 -9.03
C SER A 123 18.94 -8.13 -9.04
N GLN A 124 18.66 -9.04 -8.09
CA GLN A 124 19.28 -10.37 -8.08
C GLN A 124 18.86 -11.19 -9.30
N GLN A 125 17.57 -11.20 -9.63
CA GLN A 125 17.07 -11.93 -10.81
C GLN A 125 17.73 -11.44 -12.10
N ARG A 126 17.91 -10.11 -12.26
CA ARG A 126 18.61 -9.55 -13.42
C ARG A 126 20.09 -9.95 -13.46
N GLN A 127 20.76 -10.01 -12.31
CA GLN A 127 22.16 -10.46 -12.24
C GLN A 127 22.27 -11.95 -12.60
N GLU A 128 21.40 -12.80 -12.05
CA GLU A 128 21.36 -14.22 -12.38
C GLU A 128 21.07 -14.46 -13.87
N GLU A 129 20.16 -13.68 -14.46
CA GLU A 129 19.85 -13.78 -15.88
C GLU A 129 21.07 -13.37 -16.74
N GLN A 130 21.77 -12.29 -16.39
CA GLN A 130 22.99 -11.86 -17.08
C GLN A 130 24.12 -12.90 -16.94
N GLU A 131 24.33 -13.47 -15.76
CA GLU A 131 25.30 -14.54 -15.55
C GLU A 131 24.95 -15.79 -16.36
N SER A 132 23.66 -16.14 -16.43
CA SER A 132 23.21 -17.29 -17.23
C SER A 132 23.44 -17.08 -18.72
N LYS A 133 23.19 -15.85 -19.24
CA LYS A 133 23.46 -15.48 -20.63
C LYS A 133 24.96 -15.49 -20.92
N ALA A 134 25.78 -14.94 -20.02
CA ALA A 134 27.24 -14.96 -20.15
C ALA A 134 27.80 -16.39 -20.16
N ARG A 135 27.28 -17.29 -19.30
CA ARG A 135 27.68 -18.70 -19.29
C ARG A 135 27.29 -19.42 -20.58
N LYS A 136 26.09 -19.16 -21.13
CA LYS A 136 25.65 -19.73 -22.42
C LYS A 136 26.56 -19.28 -23.56
N LEU A 137 26.86 -17.99 -23.64
CA LEU A 137 27.77 -17.43 -24.65
C LEU A 137 29.18 -18.03 -24.52
N ALA A 138 29.70 -18.20 -23.31
CA ALA A 138 31.01 -18.81 -23.09
C ALA A 138 31.04 -20.30 -23.51
N GLN A 139 29.95 -21.04 -23.29
CA GLN A 139 29.83 -22.43 -23.75
C GLN A 139 29.75 -22.51 -25.28
N GLU A 140 29.01 -21.61 -25.92
CA GLU A 140 28.90 -21.54 -27.37
C GLU A 140 30.23 -21.16 -28.03
N GLU A 141 30.99 -20.23 -27.44
CA GLU A 141 32.33 -19.86 -27.92
C GLU A 141 33.32 -21.03 -27.77
N GLN A 142 33.23 -21.82 -26.68
CA GLN A 142 34.03 -23.04 -26.51
C GLN A 142 33.66 -24.11 -27.53
N ALA A 143 32.37 -24.32 -27.80
CA ALA A 143 31.91 -25.25 -28.82
C ALA A 143 32.37 -24.84 -30.24
N ALA A 144 32.28 -23.54 -30.57
CA ALA A 144 32.75 -23.01 -31.84
C ALA A 144 34.27 -23.14 -32.01
N LYS A 145 35.06 -22.97 -30.94
CA LYS A 145 36.52 -23.19 -30.96
C LYS A 145 36.87 -24.66 -31.19
N GLN A 146 36.14 -25.60 -30.59
CA GLN A 146 36.35 -27.03 -30.81
C GLN A 146 36.00 -27.45 -32.25
N GLN A 147 34.92 -26.92 -32.82
CA GLN A 147 34.56 -27.17 -34.22
C GLN A 147 35.62 -26.62 -35.19
N LYS A 148 36.11 -25.39 -34.96
CA LYS A 148 37.20 -24.81 -35.78
C LYS A 148 38.51 -25.60 -35.71
N GLN A 149 38.83 -26.19 -34.55
CA GLN A 149 40.01 -27.04 -34.42
C GLN A 149 39.85 -28.35 -35.21
N GLN A 150 38.68 -28.98 -35.16
CA GLN A 150 38.39 -30.18 -35.96
C GLN A 150 38.41 -29.89 -37.48
N GLU A 151 37.93 -28.73 -37.91
CA GLU A 151 37.95 -28.34 -39.33
C GLU A 151 39.38 -28.03 -39.84
N MET A 152 40.25 -27.45 -38.99
CA MET A 152 41.66 -27.25 -39.32
C MET A 152 42.46 -28.55 -39.36
N GLU A 153 42.13 -29.53 -38.50
CA GLU A 153 42.78 -30.85 -38.54
C GLU A 153 42.37 -31.66 -39.78
N GLN A 154 41.12 -31.54 -40.25
CA GLN A 154 40.70 -32.16 -41.51
C GLN A 154 41.32 -31.51 -42.75
N LYS A 155 41.52 -30.18 -42.76
CA LYS A 155 42.20 -29.48 -43.87
C LYS A 155 43.72 -29.71 -43.93
N LYS A 156 44.33 -30.27 -42.88
CA LYS A 156 45.78 -30.60 -42.86
C LYS A 156 46.10 -32.02 -43.34
N GLY A 157 45.08 -32.80 -43.73
CA GLY A 157 45.21 -34.18 -44.18
C GLY A 157 45.35 -34.40 -45.69
N GLY A 158 45.40 -33.34 -46.51
CA GLY A 158 45.42 -33.49 -47.97
C GLY A 158 46.03 -32.29 -48.69
N GLU A 159 47.34 -32.10 -48.59
CA GLU A 159 48.24 -31.81 -49.71
C GLU A 159 49.67 -31.60 -49.19
N ALA A 160 50.58 -32.38 -49.77
CA ALA A 160 52.00 -32.35 -49.50
C ALA A 160 52.68 -31.18 -50.23
N ALA A 161 53.82 -30.78 -49.66
CA ALA A 161 54.99 -30.23 -50.35
C ALA A 161 54.85 -28.89 -51.09
N ASP A 162 55.89 -28.07 -50.87
CA ASP A 162 56.41 -27.05 -51.78
C ASP A 162 55.69 -25.69 -51.81
N ALA A 163 56.32 -24.69 -51.17
CA ALA A 163 56.56 -23.38 -51.77
C ALA A 163 57.21 -22.40 -50.76
N LEU A 164 58.48 -22.15 -51.03
CA LEU A 164 59.32 -21.02 -50.71
C LEU A 164 58.65 -19.65 -50.38
N ASN A 165 59.19 -19.03 -49.31
CA ASN A 165 59.45 -17.59 -49.09
C ASN A 165 58.25 -16.66 -48.74
N PRO A 166 58.45 -15.69 -47.82
CA PRO A 166 58.87 -14.36 -48.29
C PRO A 166 59.87 -13.58 -47.41
N LYS A 167 60.60 -12.70 -48.12
CA LYS A 167 61.53 -11.64 -47.68
C LYS A 167 60.83 -10.43 -47.03
N LYS A 168 61.57 -9.80 -46.09
CA LYS A 168 61.53 -8.37 -45.62
C LYS A 168 60.24 -7.95 -44.88
N ARG A 169 60.27 -7.17 -43.79
CA ARG A 169 60.94 -5.87 -43.55
C ARG A 169 60.85 -5.47 -42.05
N MET A 170 61.60 -4.44 -41.70
CA MET A 170 62.03 -3.93 -40.38
C MET A 170 60.98 -3.35 -39.40
N ARG A 171 61.29 -3.46 -38.08
CA ARG A 171 61.30 -2.49 -36.92
C ARG A 171 60.45 -1.19 -36.96
N PRO A 172 60.30 -0.41 -35.85
CA PRO A 172 60.32 -0.71 -34.40
C PRO A 172 59.19 0.00 -33.58
N GLY A 173 58.99 -0.40 -32.32
CA GLY A 173 58.56 0.46 -31.20
C GLY A 173 57.08 0.90 -31.11
N ASP A 174 56.39 0.49 -30.04
CA ASP A 174 55.90 1.48 -29.07
C ASP A 174 55.68 0.83 -27.70
N GLU A 175 56.35 1.40 -26.71
CA GLU A 175 56.44 0.96 -25.34
C GLU A 175 55.47 1.82 -24.53
N THR A 176 54.20 1.44 -24.49
CA THR A 176 53.24 2.07 -23.57
C THR A 176 53.15 1.27 -22.28
N VAL A 177 53.94 1.74 -21.33
CA VAL A 177 53.91 1.43 -19.90
C VAL A 177 52.47 1.39 -19.40
N ARG A 178 52.07 0.20 -18.93
CA ARG A 178 50.85 -0.01 -18.14
C ARG A 178 50.94 0.83 -16.86
N ARG A 179 50.12 1.88 -16.76
CA ARG A 179 49.84 2.58 -15.51
C ARG A 179 48.70 1.85 -14.79
N PRO A 180 48.89 1.37 -13.54
CA PRO A 180 47.79 0.78 -12.79
C PRO A 180 46.76 1.87 -12.40
N PRO A 181 45.47 1.54 -12.31
CA PRO A 181 44.45 2.47 -11.83
C PRO A 181 44.67 2.80 -10.34
N PRO A 182 44.39 4.04 -9.89
CA PRO A 182 44.46 4.38 -8.48
C PRO A 182 43.32 3.70 -7.69
N PRO A 183 43.53 3.39 -6.39
CA PRO A 183 42.50 2.81 -5.54
C PRO A 183 41.36 3.81 -5.26
N PRO A 184 40.13 3.32 -4.98
CA PRO A 184 39.00 4.19 -4.68
C PRO A 184 39.23 4.96 -3.38
N GLN A 185 39.14 6.29 -3.45
CA GLN A 185 39.07 7.16 -2.28
C GLN A 185 37.79 6.84 -1.49
N GLN A 186 37.96 6.28 -0.29
CA GLN A 186 36.95 6.32 0.75
C GLN A 186 36.74 7.79 1.15
N GLN A 187 35.73 8.43 0.56
CA GLN A 187 35.21 9.68 1.10
C GLN A 187 34.31 9.34 2.30
N ARG A 188 34.80 9.68 3.49
CA ARG A 188 33.96 9.83 4.68
C ARG A 188 32.90 10.89 4.39
N PRO A 189 31.61 10.68 4.72
CA PRO A 189 30.65 11.77 4.68
C PRO A 189 30.97 12.72 5.85
N GLN A 190 31.52 13.89 5.53
CA GLN A 190 31.39 15.04 6.42
C GLN A 190 29.91 15.45 6.44
N GLN A 191 29.35 15.51 7.64
CA GLN A 191 28.06 16.12 7.89
C GLN A 191 28.11 17.58 7.44
N ARG A 192 27.44 17.89 6.33
CA ARG A 192 27.06 19.26 5.96
C ARG A 192 25.55 19.27 5.79
N ALA A 193 24.90 20.10 6.60
CA ALA A 193 23.47 20.35 6.54
C ALA A 193 23.05 20.78 5.11
N PRO A 194 21.92 20.31 4.56
CA PRO A 194 21.43 20.83 3.29
C PRO A 194 20.81 22.21 3.51
N SER A 195 21.45 23.23 2.95
CA SER A 195 20.81 24.52 2.63
C SER A 195 19.73 24.28 1.58
N ALA A 196 18.57 24.89 1.80
CA ALA A 196 17.42 24.83 0.91
C ALA A 196 17.69 25.63 -0.37
N GLU A 197 18.04 24.96 -1.47
CA GLU A 197 18.08 25.59 -2.79
C GLU A 197 17.67 24.58 -3.89
N ALA A 198 16.57 24.95 -4.56
CA ALA A 198 16.05 24.52 -5.87
C ALA A 198 16.48 23.14 -6.42
N VAL A 199 15.62 22.14 -6.21
CA VAL A 199 15.59 20.93 -7.04
C VAL A 199 14.82 21.28 -8.33
N THR A 200 15.55 21.55 -9.41
CA THR A 200 14.96 21.56 -10.76
C THR A 200 14.74 20.10 -11.18
N MET A 201 13.49 19.64 -11.15
CA MET A 201 13.11 18.33 -11.66
C MET A 201 13.13 18.36 -13.19
N ASN A 202 14.18 17.82 -13.80
CA ASN A 202 14.11 17.40 -15.20
C ASN A 202 13.34 16.09 -15.24
N LEU A 203 12.04 16.18 -15.55
CA LEU A 203 11.20 15.05 -15.88
C LEU A 203 11.47 14.71 -17.35
N SER A 204 12.30 13.70 -17.59
CA SER A 204 12.40 13.09 -18.91
C SER A 204 11.10 12.34 -19.18
N ASP A 205 10.39 12.84 -20.19
CA ASP A 205 9.32 12.22 -20.95
C ASP A 205 9.74 10.82 -21.43
N SER A 206 9.17 9.77 -20.82
CA SER A 206 9.15 8.43 -21.39
C SER A 206 7.84 8.28 -22.15
N SER A 207 7.94 8.55 -23.44
CA SER A 207 6.98 8.20 -24.49
C SER A 207 6.73 6.69 -24.44
N SER A 208 5.54 6.30 -24.00
CA SER A 208 4.99 4.95 -24.15
C SER A 208 4.26 4.93 -25.48
N GLU A 209 4.88 4.34 -26.50
CA GLU A 209 4.30 4.14 -27.82
C GLU A 209 3.46 2.86 -27.75
N GLU A 210 2.14 3.03 -27.68
CA GLU A 210 1.13 1.97 -27.77
C GLU A 210 0.81 1.75 -29.26
N ASP A 211 1.35 0.65 -29.81
CA ASP A 211 0.95 0.09 -31.10
C ASP A 211 -0.46 -0.51 -30.95
N ASP A 212 -1.48 0.19 -31.47
CA ASP A 212 -2.81 -0.36 -31.72
C ASP A 212 -2.86 -0.92 -33.14
N ASP A 213 -2.49 -2.20 -33.27
CA ASP A 213 -2.84 -3.05 -34.42
C ASP A 213 -4.22 -3.67 -34.16
N ASP A 214 -5.30 -2.94 -34.48
CA ASP A 214 -6.63 -3.53 -34.66
C ASP A 214 -6.88 -3.75 -36.16
N ASP A 215 -6.37 -4.89 -36.63
CA ASP A 215 -6.83 -5.61 -37.82
C ASP A 215 -8.01 -6.48 -37.40
N ASP A 216 -9.23 -6.09 -37.76
CA ASP A 216 -10.32 -7.05 -37.90
C ASP A 216 -11.27 -6.63 -39.03
N SER A 217 -11.03 -7.30 -40.15
CA SER A 217 -11.90 -7.43 -41.30
C SER A 217 -12.95 -8.53 -41.05
N ASP A 218 -14.24 -8.18 -40.98
CA ASP A 218 -15.38 -8.84 -41.67
C ASP A 218 -16.74 -8.22 -41.26
#